data_AF-F8JAA9-F1
#
_entry.id   AF-F8JAA9-F1
#
_cell.length_a   1.000
_cell.length_b   1.000
_cell.length_c   1.000
_cell.angle_alpha   90.00
_cell.angle_beta   90.00
_cell.angle_gamma   90.00
#
_symmetry.space_group_name_H-M   'P 1'
#
loop_
_entity.id
_entity.type
_entity.pdbx_description
1 polymer ?
#
loop_
_entity_poly.entity_id
_entity_poly.type
_entity_poly.pdbx_seq_one_letter_code
_entity_poly.pdbx_strand_id
1 'polypeptide(L)' 'MKYPGGSYDNASINTLQAALNLACEELGISQDHKKCEAVALIILGYARTGQTDIDKLKSYAIEKFECSL' A
#
# COMPACT_ATOMS: atom_id res chain seq x y z
N MET A 1 13.28 -7.21 15.03
CA MET A 1 13.27 -7.02 13.56
C MET A 1 13.97 -5.72 13.26
N LYS A 2 15.02 -5.74 12.42
CA LYS A 2 15.79 -4.56 12.06
C LYS A 2 15.08 -3.92 10.85
N TYR A 3 14.33 -2.84 11.07
CA TYR A 3 13.71 -2.08 9.99
C TYR A 3 14.84 -1.59 9.06
N PRO A 4 14.87 -1.94 7.76
CA PRO A 4 15.83 -1.33 6.85
C PRO A 4 15.47 0.15 6.74
N GLY A 5 16.24 0.98 7.42
CA GLY A 5 16.15 2.44 7.39
C GLY A 5 16.63 2.96 6.05
N GLY A 6 15.83 2.78 5.01
CA GLY A 6 15.78 3.72 3.90
C GLY A 6 14.74 4.75 4.29
N SER A 7 15.15 5.98 4.62
CA SER A 7 14.19 7.07 4.72
C SER A 7 13.46 7.15 3.39
N TYR A 8 12.15 6.87 3.39
CA TYR A 8 11.33 7.18 2.22
C TYR A 8 11.48 8.68 1.97
N ASP A 9 11.93 9.04 0.78
CA ASP A 9 11.87 10.43 0.36
C ASP A 9 10.41 10.85 0.16
N ASN A 10 10.16 12.15 0.07
CA ASN A 10 8.81 12.68 -0.11
C ASN A 10 8.12 12.11 -1.37
N ALA A 11 8.88 11.78 -2.41
CA ALA A 11 8.33 11.19 -3.64
C ALA A 11 7.81 9.77 -3.39
N SER A 12 8.53 8.98 -2.62
CA SER A 12 8.13 7.63 -2.22
C SER A 12 6.90 7.66 -1.31
N ILE A 13 6.84 8.60 -0.36
CA ILE A 13 5.66 8.78 0.50
C ILE A 13 4.44 9.14 -0.35
N ASN A 14 4.57 10.09 -1.29
CA ASN A 14 3.47 10.47 -2.17
C ASN A 14 2.98 9.31 -3.03
N THR A 15 3.90 8.49 -3.53
CA THR A 15 3.60 7.29 -4.33
C THR A 15 2.81 6.27 -3.51
N LEU A 16 3.27 5.97 -2.28
CA LEU A 16 2.60 5.03 -1.38
C LEU A 16 1.22 5.52 -0.98
N GLN A 17 1.09 6.81 -0.67
CA GLN A 17 -0.18 7.44 -0.32
C GLN A 17 -1.16 7.40 -1.50
N ALA A 18 -0.69 7.66 -2.72
CA ALA A 18 -1.52 7.58 -3.93
C ALA A 18 -2.01 6.15 -4.17
N ALA A 19 -1.12 5.15 -4.08
CA ALA A 19 -1.49 3.74 -4.23
C ALA A 19 -2.51 3.30 -3.17
N LEU A 20 -2.34 3.75 -1.92
CA LEU A 20 -3.26 3.43 -0.83
C LEU A 20 -4.65 4.04 -1.05
N ASN A 21 -4.72 5.32 -1.42
CA ASN A 21 -5.99 6.00 -1.64
C ASN A 21 -6.78 5.33 -2.77
N LEU A 22 -6.11 5.02 -3.89
CA LEU A 22 -6.73 4.33 -5.02
C LEU A 22 -7.20 2.92 -4.65
N ALA A 23 -6.37 2.16 -3.92
CA ALA A 23 -6.75 0.81 -3.49
C ALA A 23 -7.93 0.82 -2.52
N CYS A 24 -7.94 1.72 -1.53
CA CYS A 24 -9.05 1.86 -0.59
C CYS A 24 -10.35 2.30 -1.27
N GLU A 25 -10.26 3.19 -2.27
CA GLU A 25 -11.41 3.64 -3.06
C GLU A 25 -11.99 2.51 -3.91
N GLU A 26 -11.14 1.76 -4.61
CA GLU A 26 -11.55 0.63 -5.46
C GLU A 26 -12.18 -0.52 -4.65
N LEU A 27 -11.67 -0.76 -3.44
CA LEU A 27 -12.23 -1.73 -2.50
C LEU A 27 -13.48 -1.23 -1.74
N GLY A 28 -13.84 0.06 -1.87
CA GLY A 28 -14.96 0.66 -1.14
C GLY A 28 -14.75 0.73 0.38
N ILE A 29 -13.49 0.73 0.84
CA ILE A 29 -13.12 0.68 2.28
C ILE A 29 -12.54 1.99 2.80
N SER A 30 -12.56 3.09 2.03
CA SER A 30 -11.95 4.36 2.40
C SER A 30 -12.38 4.94 3.76
N GLN A 31 -13.54 4.53 4.29
CA GLN A 31 -14.02 4.94 5.62
C GLN A 31 -13.65 3.96 6.74
N ASP A 32 -13.23 2.75 6.40
CA ASP A 32 -12.82 1.71 7.35
C ASP A 32 -11.31 1.81 7.60
N HIS A 33 -10.95 2.56 8.64
CA HIS A 33 -9.56 2.78 9.04
C HIS A 33 -8.79 1.47 9.26
N LYS A 34 -9.43 0.41 9.78
CA LYS A 34 -8.74 -0.86 10.03
C LYS A 34 -8.41 -1.58 8.73
N LYS A 35 -9.36 -1.58 7.78
CA LYS A 35 -9.13 -2.18 6.46
C LYS A 35 -8.12 -1.38 5.65
N CYS A 36 -8.19 -0.05 5.67
CA CYS A 36 -7.18 0.77 5.01
C CYS A 36 -5.78 0.62 5.64
N GLU A 37 -5.68 0.46 6.96
CA GLU A 37 -4.40 0.13 7.61
C GLU A 37 -3.84 -1.23 7.12
N ALA A 38 -4.70 -2.25 7.00
CA ALA A 38 -4.29 -3.54 6.43
C ALA A 38 -3.78 -3.42 4.99
N VAL A 39 -4.47 -2.65 4.14
CA VAL A 39 -4.03 -2.37 2.76
C VAL A 39 -2.70 -1.60 2.76
N ALA A 40 -2.52 -0.62 3.65
CA ALA A 40 -1.26 0.12 3.77
C ALA A 40 -0.07 -0.81 4.11
N LEU A 41 -0.28 -1.79 5.00
CA LEU A 41 0.75 -2.78 5.34
C LEU A 41 1.13 -3.66 4.15
N ILE A 42 0.16 -4.03 3.30
CA ILE A 42 0.41 -4.81 2.08
C ILE A 42 1.22 -3.98 1.07
N ILE A 43 0.83 -2.72 0.85
CA ILE A 43 1.55 -1.78 -0.04
C ILE A 43 2.99 -1.58 0.44
N LEU A 44 3.19 -1.32 1.73
CA LEU A 44 4.52 -1.17 2.32
C LEU A 44 5.36 -2.44 2.18
N GLY A 45 4.74 -3.61 2.36
CA GLY A 45 5.38 -4.91 2.15
C GLY A 45 5.90 -5.07 0.73
N TYR A 46 5.09 -4.71 -0.27
CA TYR A 46 5.47 -4.82 -1.67
C TYR A 46 6.49 -3.76 -2.08
N ALA A 47 6.34 -2.52 -1.62
CA ALA A 47 7.28 -1.44 -1.90
C ALA A 47 8.70 -1.74 -1.39
N ARG A 48 8.84 -2.49 -0.30
CA ARG A 48 10.14 -2.96 0.22
C ARG A 48 10.91 -3.86 -0.76
N THR A 49 10.25 -4.42 -1.77
CA THR A 49 10.91 -5.19 -2.84
C THR A 49 11.59 -4.30 -3.89
N GLY A 50 11.48 -2.97 -3.76
CA GLY A 50 11.97 -1.99 -4.74
C GLY A 50 10.88 -1.53 -5.71
N GLN A 51 9.64 -1.96 -5.50
CA GLN A 51 8.53 -1.60 -6.35
C GLN A 51 8.00 -0.20 -6.04
N THR A 52 7.96 0.67 -7.07
CA THR A 52 7.59 2.09 -6.92
C THR A 52 6.49 2.54 -7.88
N ASP A 53 6.04 1.69 -8.80
CA ASP A 53 4.94 2.03 -9.69
C ASP A 53 3.58 1.91 -8.97
N ILE A 54 2.79 2.97 -9.04
CA ILE A 54 1.54 3.16 -8.29
C ILE A 54 0.52 2.08 -8.67
N ASP A 55 0.35 1.82 -9.96
CA ASP A 55 -0.65 0.86 -10.46
C ASP A 55 -0.34 -0.56 -9.99
N LYS A 56 0.93 -0.96 -10.08
CA LYS A 56 1.39 -2.26 -9.56
C LYS A 56 1.24 -2.37 -8.04
N LEU A 57 1.56 -1.32 -7.29
CA LEU A 57 1.39 -1.30 -5.83
C LEU A 57 -0.08 -1.46 -5.45
N LYS A 58 -0.96 -0.72 -6.14
CA LYS A 58 -2.41 -0.78 -5.99
C LYS A 58 -2.96 -2.17 -6.31
N SER A 59 -2.70 -2.69 -7.51
CA SER A 59 -3.22 -3.99 -7.95
C SER A 59 -2.78 -5.13 -7.03
N TYR A 60 -1.51 -5.12 -6.59
CA TYR A 60 -1.02 -6.11 -5.63
C TYR A 60 -1.75 -6.01 -4.28
N ALA A 61 -1.99 -4.79 -3.81
CA ALA A 61 -2.68 -4.57 -2.54
C ALA A 61 -4.13 -5.05 -2.57
N ILE A 62 -4.85 -4.78 -3.66
CA ILE A 62 -6.22 -5.26 -3.88
C ILE A 62 -6.24 -6.78 -3.92
N GLU A 63 -5.43 -7.41 -4.78
CA GLU A 63 -5.37 -8.87 -4.94
C GLU A 63 -5.13 -9.58 -3.60
N LYS A 64 -4.14 -9.10 -2.83
CA LYS A 64 -3.78 -9.71 -1.55
C LYS A 64 -4.80 -9.45 -0.45
N PHE A 65 -5.44 -8.28 -0.45
CA PHE A 65 -6.48 -7.97 0.51
C PHE A 65 -7.71 -8.86 0.29
N GLU A 66 -8.15 -9.00 -0.97
CA GLU A 66 -9.27 -9.88 -1.32
C GLU A 66 -8.98 -11.36 -1.05
N CYS A 67 -7.75 -11.83 -1.29
CA CYS A 67 -7.34 -13.19 -0.94
C CYS A 67 -7.26 -13.45 0.58
N SER A 68 -7.28 -12.40 1.40
CA SER A 68 -7.19 -12.50 2.86
C SER A 68 -8.55 -12.38 3.58
N LEU A 69 -9.64 -12.17 2.82
CA LEU A 69 -11.03 -12.14 3.29
C LEU A 69 -11.65 -13.54 3.31
#